data_AF-A0A936BQJ5-F1
#
_entry.id   AF-A0A936BQJ5-F1
#
_cell.length_a   1.000
_cell.length_b   1.000
_cell.length_c   1.000
_cell.angle_alpha   90.00
_cell.angle_beta   90.00
_cell.angle_gamma   90.00
#
_symmetry.space_group_name_H-M   'P 1'
#
loop_
_entity.id
_entity.type
_entity.pdbx_description
1 polymer ?
#
loop_
_entity_poly.entity_id
_entity_poly.type
_entity_poly.pdbx_seq_one_letter_code
_entity_poly.pdbx_strand_id
1 'polypeptide(L)'
;MSLTQPAQRLQRVLLLARLDALSLGLVAAPAALVALATGDRMGAAVGAGVTLCGVAEWQGRARLLRRQISGIAWLCCAQLLCLLLILTYAWNLAQLVDPAHLLALLPGFTRQQLAELFPDPDALAALMLGMQRAVAGALALVSLLYQGAMAFYYLRSAPLARNLFAEPPVLAPGPLPPH
;
A
#
# COMPACT_ATOMS: atom_id res chain seq x y z
N MET A 1 11.84 7.52 31.54
CA MET A 1 11.83 8.84 30.88
C MET A 1 10.65 8.87 29.91
N SER A 2 9.53 9.50 30.27
CA SER A 2 8.37 9.63 29.39
C SER A 2 8.72 10.55 28.23
N LEU A 3 8.59 10.05 26.99
CA LEU A 3 8.78 10.88 25.80
C LEU A 3 7.69 11.95 25.74
N THR A 4 8.04 13.15 25.29
CA THR A 4 7.07 14.22 24.99
C THR A 4 6.06 13.73 23.93
N GLN A 5 4.81 14.21 23.96
CA GLN A 5 3.77 13.82 23.00
C GLN A 5 4.23 13.94 21.51
N PRO A 6 5.00 14.98 21.10
CA PRO A 6 5.52 15.08 19.73
C PRO A 6 6.51 13.95 19.38
N ALA A 7 7.41 13.60 20.31
CA ALA A 7 8.39 12.54 20.10
C ALA A 7 7.72 11.17 19.96
N GLN A 8 6.69 10.88 20.77
CA GLN A 8 5.90 9.65 20.65
C GLN A 8 5.22 9.55 19.28
N ARG A 9 4.66 10.66 18.78
CA ARG A 9 4.00 10.67 17.48
C ARG A 9 4.98 10.47 16.33
N LEU A 10 6.16 11.08 16.38
CA LEU A 10 7.21 10.84 15.38
C LEU A 10 7.68 9.38 15.41
N GLN A 11 7.85 8.79 16.59
CA GLN A 11 8.17 7.36 16.69
C GLN A 11 7.11 6.47 16.05
N ARG A 12 5.82 6.80 16.23
CA ARG A 12 4.73 6.09 15.54
C ARG A 12 4.81 6.24 14.02
N VAL A 13 5.09 7.44 13.51
CA VAL A 13 5.32 7.66 12.08
C VAL A 13 6.47 6.79 11.55
N LEU A 14 7.60 6.75 12.27
CA LEU A 14 8.76 5.95 11.89
C LEU A 14 8.51 4.43 11.97
N LEU A 15 7.65 3.99 12.90
CA LEU A 15 7.24 2.60 13.03
C LEU A 15 6.31 2.21 11.90
N LEU A 16 5.27 3.01 11.64
CA LEU A 16 4.31 2.78 10.56
C LEU A 16 5.01 2.75 9.21
N ALA A 17 5.85 3.75 8.91
CA ALA A 17 6.62 3.79 7.67
C ALA A 17 7.60 2.61 7.51
N ARG A 18 8.02 1.95 8.60
CA ARG A 18 8.82 0.73 8.50
C ARG A 18 7.94 -0.47 8.18
N LEU A 19 6.82 -0.61 8.88
CA LEU A 19 5.90 -1.74 8.71
C LEU A 19 5.28 -1.72 7.31
N ASP A 20 4.84 -0.55 6.86
CA ASP A 20 4.19 -0.37 5.57
C ASP A 20 5.20 -0.63 4.43
N ALA A 21 6.39 -0.01 4.45
CA ALA A 21 7.48 -0.32 3.52
C ALA A 21 7.85 -1.82 3.45
N LEU A 22 7.93 -2.51 4.59
CA LEU A 22 8.21 -3.95 4.63
C LEU A 22 7.06 -4.76 4.04
N SER A 23 5.81 -4.40 4.36
CA SER A 23 4.63 -5.09 3.81
C SER A 23 4.57 -4.95 2.29
N LEU A 24 4.81 -3.75 1.77
CA LEU A 24 4.83 -3.50 0.33
C LEU A 24 5.97 -4.29 -0.35
N GLY A 25 7.16 -4.29 0.24
CA GLY A 25 8.30 -5.05 -0.31
C GLY A 25 8.09 -6.57 -0.28
N LEU A 26 7.58 -7.12 0.82
CA LEU A 26 7.41 -8.56 1.00
C LEU A 26 6.20 -9.14 0.25
N VAL A 27 5.15 -8.34 0.03
CA VAL A 27 3.94 -8.82 -0.65
C VAL A 27 3.95 -8.43 -2.12
N ALA A 28 4.22 -7.16 -2.45
CA ALA A 28 4.09 -6.69 -3.82
C ALA A 28 5.22 -7.17 -4.73
N ALA A 29 6.45 -7.31 -4.23
CA ALA A 29 7.56 -7.74 -5.09
C ALA A 29 7.41 -9.20 -5.56
N PRO A 30 7.10 -10.19 -4.70
CA PRO A 30 6.81 -11.55 -5.16
C PRO A 30 5.57 -11.60 -6.05
N ALA A 31 4.51 -10.85 -5.73
CA ALA A 31 3.31 -10.79 -6.57
C ALA A 31 3.62 -10.26 -7.97
N ALA A 32 4.47 -9.24 -8.09
CA ALA A 32 4.92 -8.71 -9.37
C ALA A 32 5.70 -9.76 -10.20
N LEU A 33 6.56 -10.54 -9.54
CA LEU A 33 7.30 -11.62 -10.19
C LEU A 33 6.39 -12.74 -10.68
N VAL A 34 5.38 -13.13 -9.89
CA VAL A 34 4.38 -14.12 -10.29
C VAL A 34 3.54 -13.61 -11.46
N ALA A 35 3.06 -12.36 -11.40
CA ALA A 35 2.32 -11.74 -12.49
C ALA A 35 3.16 -11.70 -13.78
N LEU A 36 4.44 -11.35 -13.68
CA LEU A 36 5.36 -11.37 -14.81
C LEU A 36 5.54 -12.79 -15.38
N ALA A 37 5.72 -13.79 -14.51
CA ALA A 37 5.90 -15.19 -14.91
C ALA A 37 4.65 -15.80 -15.58
N THR A 38 3.46 -15.33 -15.22
CA THR A 38 2.17 -15.75 -15.81
C THR A 38 1.77 -14.94 -17.04
N GLY A 39 2.56 -13.92 -17.42
CA GLY A 39 2.28 -13.06 -18.57
C GLY A 39 1.32 -11.90 -18.29
N ASP A 40 0.87 -11.71 -17.03
CA ASP A 40 0.08 -10.55 -16.61
C ASP A 40 0.99 -9.31 -16.49
N ARG A 41 1.13 -8.61 -17.61
CA ARG A 41 1.93 -7.38 -17.71
C ARG A 41 1.38 -6.25 -16.84
N MET A 42 0.07 -6.16 -16.67
CA MET A 42 -0.56 -5.10 -15.87
C MET A 42 -0.33 -5.35 -14.38
N GLY A 43 -0.59 -6.56 -13.90
CA GLY A 43 -0.28 -6.97 -12.53
C GLY A 43 1.20 -6.83 -12.20
N ALA A 44 2.09 -7.19 -13.13
CA ALA A 44 3.53 -7.00 -12.96
C ALA A 44 3.91 -5.52 -12.81
N ALA A 45 3.38 -4.65 -13.68
CA ALA A 45 3.67 -3.21 -13.64
C ALA A 45 3.15 -2.56 -12.36
N VAL A 46 1.92 -2.90 -11.93
CA VAL A 46 1.32 -2.41 -10.69
C VAL A 46 2.12 -2.90 -9.48
N GLY A 47 2.43 -4.20 -9.42
CA GLY A 47 3.22 -4.78 -8.32
C GLY A 47 4.62 -4.17 -8.21
N ALA A 48 5.28 -3.92 -9.34
CA ALA A 48 6.56 -3.20 -9.37
C ALA A 48 6.41 -1.76 -8.86
N GLY A 49 5.38 -1.04 -9.31
CA GLY A 49 5.09 0.32 -8.84
C GLY A 49 4.81 0.38 -7.33
N VAL A 50 4.03 -0.56 -6.80
CA VAL A 50 3.75 -0.66 -5.36
C VAL A 50 5.03 -0.99 -4.58
N THR A 51 5.90 -1.84 -5.12
CA THR A 51 7.23 -2.11 -4.54
C THR A 51 8.08 -0.84 -4.48
N LEU A 52 8.06 -0.02 -5.53
CA LEU A 52 8.75 1.28 -5.55
C LEU A 52 8.19 2.26 -4.51
N CYS A 53 6.89 2.20 -4.22
CA CYS A 53 6.30 2.97 -3.12
C CYS A 53 6.90 2.57 -1.77
N GLY A 54 7.11 1.26 -1.52
CA GLY A 54 7.82 0.78 -0.33
C GLY A 54 9.26 1.30 -0.22
N VAL A 55 9.99 1.38 -1.33
CA VAL A 55 11.33 1.99 -1.37
C VAL A 55 11.28 3.49 -1.06
N ALA A 56 10.30 4.21 -1.61
CA ALA A 56 10.10 5.63 -1.34
C ALA A 56 9.77 5.87 0.15
N GLU A 57 8.96 5.03 0.77
CA GLU A 57 8.69 5.08 2.20
C GLU A 57 9.93 4.85 3.04
N TRP A 58 10.74 3.84 2.69
CA TRP A 58 11.99 3.57 3.37
C TRP A 58 12.94 4.77 3.33
N GLN A 59 13.04 5.43 2.17
CA GLN A 59 13.80 6.68 2.04
C GLN A 59 13.20 7.83 2.87
N GLY A 60 11.88 7.97 2.89
CA GLY A 60 11.19 8.95 3.74
C GLY A 60 11.54 8.76 5.22
N ARG A 61 11.47 7.51 5.71
CA ARG A 61 11.89 7.12 7.06
C ARG A 61 13.35 7.43 7.31
N ALA A 62 14.25 7.06 6.39
CA ALA A 62 15.69 7.32 6.53
C ALA A 62 15.99 8.83 6.66
N ARG A 63 15.29 9.67 5.89
CA ARG A 63 15.38 11.14 5.99
C ARG A 63 14.88 11.66 7.34
N LEU A 64 13.77 11.15 7.86
CA LEU A 64 13.25 11.54 9.18
C LEU A 64 14.21 11.15 10.32
N LEU A 65 14.85 9.99 10.24
CA LEU A 65 15.88 9.58 11.21
C LEU A 65 17.09 10.53 11.20
N ARG A 66 17.41 11.13 10.04
CA ARG A 66 18.43 12.17 9.88
C ARG A 66 17.91 13.58 10.19
N ARG A 67 16.73 13.69 10.83
CA ARG A 67 16.05 14.96 11.18
C ARG A 67 15.74 15.86 9.97
N GLN A 68 15.54 15.27 8.79
CA GLN A 68 15.18 15.99 7.57
C GLN A 68 13.67 15.97 7.35
N ILE A 69 13.04 17.16 7.37
CA ILE A 69 11.57 17.28 7.25
C ILE A 69 11.03 16.82 5.89
N SER A 70 11.87 16.85 4.85
CA SER A 70 11.53 16.34 3.52
C SER A 70 11.12 14.87 3.54
N GLY A 71 11.50 14.11 4.58
CA GLY A 71 11.03 12.74 4.78
C GLY A 71 9.51 12.60 4.85
N ILE A 72 8.78 13.60 5.40
CA ILE A 72 7.31 13.56 5.42
C ILE A 72 6.73 13.62 4.00
N ALA A 73 7.29 14.46 3.13
CA ALA A 73 6.81 14.58 1.74
C ALA A 73 6.98 13.25 0.99
N TRP A 74 8.10 12.55 1.21
CA TRP A 74 8.34 11.23 0.65
C TRP A 74 7.31 10.20 1.11
N LEU A 75 6.98 10.18 2.40
CA LEU A 75 5.92 9.29 2.91
C LEU A 75 4.56 9.61 2.29
N CYS A 76 4.20 10.90 2.16
CA CYS A 76 2.93 11.29 1.56
C CYS A 76 2.86 10.92 0.07
N CYS A 77 3.92 11.21 -0.69
CA CYS A 77 3.99 10.87 -2.11
C CYS A 77 3.93 9.35 -2.33
N ALA A 78 4.57 8.55 -1.47
CA ALA A 78 4.50 7.10 -1.55
C ALA A 78 3.06 6.60 -1.38
N GLN A 79 2.31 7.12 -0.41
CA GLN A 79 0.92 6.74 -0.19
C GLN A 79 0.00 7.16 -1.35
N LEU A 80 0.16 8.38 -1.86
CA LEU A 80 -0.63 8.87 -2.98
C LEU A 80 -0.33 8.13 -4.29
N LEU A 81 0.95 7.79 -4.54
CA LEU A 81 1.34 7.00 -5.70
C LEU A 81 0.80 5.57 -5.60
N CYS A 82 0.91 4.94 -4.42
CA CYS A 82 0.37 3.61 -4.17
C CYS A 82 -1.16 3.59 -4.37
N LEU A 83 -1.87 4.59 -3.84
CA LEU A 83 -3.29 4.78 -4.08
C LEU A 83 -3.61 4.89 -5.58
N LEU A 84 -2.89 5.73 -6.32
CA LEU A 84 -3.08 5.90 -7.76
C LEU A 84 -2.90 4.58 -8.52
N LEU A 85 -1.86 3.81 -8.18
CA LEU A 85 -1.59 2.50 -8.78
C LEU A 85 -2.72 1.50 -8.51
N ILE A 86 -3.19 1.42 -7.26
CA ILE A 86 -4.27 0.50 -6.89
C ILE A 86 -5.59 0.93 -7.54
N LEU A 87 -5.92 2.22 -7.59
CA LEU A 87 -7.13 2.70 -8.28
C LEU A 87 -7.07 2.42 -9.78
N THR A 88 -5.91 2.58 -10.41
CA THR A 88 -5.72 2.25 -11.83
C THR A 88 -5.90 0.75 -12.05
N TYR A 89 -5.34 -0.08 -11.17
CA TYR A 89 -5.52 -1.53 -11.22
C TYR A 89 -6.97 -1.96 -11.00
N ALA A 90 -7.64 -1.41 -9.99
CA ALA A 90 -9.05 -1.69 -9.70
C ALA A 90 -9.96 -1.25 -10.85
N TRP A 91 -9.69 -0.09 -11.46
CA TRP A 91 -10.39 0.36 -12.66
C TRP A 91 -10.19 -0.62 -13.81
N ASN A 92 -8.94 -1.02 -14.07
CA ASN A 92 -8.62 -1.98 -15.11
C ASN A 92 -9.32 -3.33 -14.86
N LEU A 93 -9.27 -3.82 -13.62
CA LEU A 93 -9.97 -5.02 -13.18
C LEU A 93 -11.48 -4.90 -13.32
N ALA A 94 -12.08 -3.72 -13.15
CA ALA A 94 -13.52 -3.55 -13.35
C ALA A 94 -13.93 -3.58 -14.85
N GLN A 95 -12.98 -3.33 -15.77
CA GLN A 95 -13.24 -3.16 -17.20
C GLN A 95 -12.81 -4.36 -18.06
N LEU A 96 -11.69 -5.03 -17.72
CA LEU A 96 -11.28 -6.25 -18.42
C LEU A 96 -12.11 -7.43 -17.93
N VAL A 97 -13.19 -7.69 -18.66
CA VAL A 97 -14.06 -8.83 -18.44
C VAL A 97 -13.98 -9.73 -19.66
N ASP A 98 -13.36 -10.89 -19.47
CA ASP A 98 -13.60 -12.04 -20.33
C ASP A 98 -14.24 -13.14 -19.46
N PRO A 99 -15.55 -13.42 -19.63
CA PRO A 99 -16.22 -14.50 -18.92
C PRO A 99 -15.51 -15.83 -19.09
N ALA A 100 -14.87 -16.05 -20.25
CA ALA A 100 -14.09 -17.27 -20.50
C ALA A 100 -12.83 -17.32 -19.63
N HIS A 101 -12.20 -16.18 -19.35
CA HIS A 101 -11.06 -16.09 -18.43
C HIS A 101 -11.49 -16.35 -16.98
N LEU A 102 -12.62 -15.81 -16.55
CA LEU A 102 -13.15 -16.06 -15.21
C LEU A 102 -13.58 -17.52 -15.02
N LEU A 103 -14.17 -18.13 -16.05
CA LEU A 103 -14.48 -19.56 -16.06
C LEU A 103 -13.23 -20.43 -15.98
N ALA A 104 -12.12 -20.00 -16.61
CA ALA A 104 -10.83 -20.67 -16.51
C ALA A 104 -10.22 -20.61 -15.09
N LEU A 105 -10.64 -19.63 -14.27
CA LEU A 105 -10.24 -19.46 -12.87
C LEU A 105 -11.10 -20.27 -11.87
N LEU A 106 -12.04 -21.09 -12.34
CA LEU A 106 -12.80 -22.05 -11.53
C LEU A 106 -12.23 -23.49 -11.69
N PRO A 107 -11.01 -23.78 -11.20
CA PRO A 107 -10.46 -25.13 -11.27
C PRO A 107 -11.31 -26.06 -10.39
N GLY A 108 -12.01 -26.99 -11.03
CA GLY A 108 -12.78 -28.03 -10.34
C GLY A 108 -14.21 -28.20 -10.84
N PHE A 109 -14.75 -27.22 -11.57
CA PHE A 109 -16.03 -27.38 -12.25
C PHE A 109 -15.84 -27.72 -13.72
N THR A 110 -16.41 -28.83 -14.18
CA THR A 110 -16.52 -29.10 -15.62
C THR A 110 -17.57 -28.15 -16.21
N ARG A 111 -17.47 -27.84 -17.52
CA ARG A 111 -18.53 -27.08 -18.23
C ARG A 111 -19.91 -27.70 -18.05
N GLN A 112 -19.95 -29.02 -17.91
CA GLN A 112 -21.18 -29.79 -17.71
C GLN A 112 -21.78 -29.55 -16.32
N GLN A 113 -20.96 -29.55 -15.26
CA GLN A 113 -21.40 -29.20 -13.90
C GLN A 113 -21.86 -27.75 -13.80
N LEU A 114 -21.16 -26.82 -14.46
CA LEU A 114 -21.55 -25.42 -14.50
C LEU A 114 -22.89 -25.23 -15.23
N ALA A 115 -23.13 -25.95 -16.33
CA ALA A 115 -24.40 -25.90 -17.05
C ALA A 115 -25.56 -26.51 -16.25
N GLU A 116 -25.30 -27.50 -15.40
CA GLU A 116 -26.31 -28.07 -14.49
C GLU A 116 -26.64 -27.13 -13.32
N LEU A 117 -25.64 -26.48 -12.74
CA LEU A 117 -25.80 -25.52 -11.63
C LEU A 117 -26.36 -24.17 -12.08
N PHE A 118 -26.01 -23.76 -13.29
CA PHE A 118 -26.42 -22.49 -13.90
C PHE A 118 -26.99 -22.79 -15.30
N PRO A 119 -28.29 -23.13 -15.38
CA PRO A 119 -28.96 -23.42 -16.65
C PRO A 119 -28.99 -22.20 -17.58
N ASP A 120 -28.93 -21.00 -16.99
CA ASP A 120 -28.82 -19.73 -17.70
C ASP A 120 -27.36 -19.23 -17.68
N PRO A 121 -26.62 -19.37 -18.78
CA PRO A 121 -25.23 -18.93 -18.88
C PRO A 121 -25.08 -17.40 -18.77
N ASP A 122 -26.11 -16.63 -19.14
CA ASP A 122 -26.08 -15.18 -19.05
C ASP A 122 -26.20 -14.72 -17.59
N ALA A 123 -27.01 -15.42 -16.79
CA ALA A 123 -27.11 -15.19 -15.36
C ALA A 123 -25.79 -15.49 -14.63
N LEU A 124 -25.10 -16.58 -15.00
CA LEU A 124 -23.78 -16.90 -14.44
C LEU A 124 -22.75 -15.82 -14.81
N ALA A 125 -22.69 -15.41 -16.08
CA ALA A 125 -21.79 -14.35 -16.52
C ALA A 125 -22.06 -13.03 -15.77
N ALA A 126 -23.33 -12.66 -15.59
CA ALA A 126 -23.74 -11.48 -14.84
C ALA A 126 -23.35 -11.56 -13.36
N LEU A 127 -23.47 -12.73 -12.72
CA LEU A 127 -23.03 -12.95 -11.34
C LEU A 127 -21.52 -12.78 -11.21
N MET A 128 -20.73 -13.42 -12.08
CA MET A 128 -19.26 -13.31 -12.07
C MET A 128 -18.80 -11.86 -12.29
N LEU A 129 -19.44 -11.16 -13.24
CA LEU A 129 -19.27 -9.73 -13.48
C LEU A 129 -19.56 -8.90 -12.23
N GLY A 130 -20.67 -9.17 -11.56
CA GLY A 130 -21.07 -8.51 -10.32
C GLY A 130 -20.04 -8.71 -9.21
N MET A 131 -19.57 -9.94 -9.02
CA MET A 131 -18.54 -10.27 -8.03
C MET A 131 -17.21 -9.58 -8.32
N GLN A 132 -16.74 -9.60 -9.56
CA GLN A 132 -15.48 -8.94 -9.94
C GLN A 132 -15.55 -7.42 -9.72
N ARG A 133 -16.66 -6.78 -10.12
CA ARG A 133 -16.87 -5.34 -9.87
C ARG A 133 -16.98 -5.03 -8.38
N ALA A 134 -17.60 -5.91 -7.60
CA ALA A 134 -17.66 -5.77 -6.15
C ALA A 134 -16.25 -5.86 -5.51
N VAL A 135 -15.42 -6.81 -5.95
CA VAL A 135 -14.02 -6.94 -5.50
C VAL A 135 -13.20 -5.71 -5.90
N ALA A 136 -13.30 -5.26 -7.15
CA ALA A 136 -12.61 -4.05 -7.62
C ALA A 136 -13.04 -2.80 -6.84
N GLY A 137 -14.35 -2.64 -6.61
CA GLY A 137 -14.91 -1.54 -5.82
C GLY A 137 -14.48 -1.58 -4.37
N ALA A 138 -14.48 -2.76 -3.74
CA ALA A 138 -14.02 -2.95 -2.37
C ALA A 138 -12.52 -2.63 -2.23
N LEU A 139 -11.69 -3.11 -3.16
CA LEU A 139 -10.27 -2.80 -3.22
C LEU A 139 -10.04 -1.29 -3.32
N ALA A 140 -10.71 -0.61 -4.26
CA ALA A 140 -10.60 0.83 -4.44
C ALA A 140 -11.02 1.61 -3.18
N LEU A 141 -12.13 1.23 -2.55
CA LEU A 141 -12.64 1.89 -1.34
C LEU A 141 -11.69 1.71 -0.15
N VAL A 142 -11.26 0.47 0.12
CA VAL A 142 -10.34 0.18 1.23
C VAL A 142 -9.01 0.92 1.03
N SER A 143 -8.47 0.91 -0.19
CA SER A 143 -7.25 1.64 -0.50
C SER A 143 -7.41 3.16 -0.34
N LEU A 144 -8.53 3.74 -0.80
CA LEU A 144 -8.81 5.16 -0.62
C LEU A 144 -8.84 5.54 0.86
N LEU A 145 -9.53 4.74 1.68
CA LEU A 145 -9.63 4.98 3.12
C LEU A 145 -8.26 4.82 3.80
N TYR A 146 -7.54 3.73 3.53
CA TYR A 146 -6.27 3.44 4.19
C TYR A 146 -5.16 4.39 3.74
N GLN A 147 -4.84 4.43 2.43
CA GLN A 147 -3.76 5.25 1.89
C GLN A 147 -4.06 6.75 2.06
N GLY A 148 -5.33 7.15 1.87
CA GLY A 148 -5.77 8.52 2.11
C GLY A 148 -5.64 8.95 3.57
N ALA A 149 -6.08 8.10 4.51
CA ALA A 149 -5.91 8.38 5.95
C ALA A 149 -4.43 8.44 6.35
N MET A 150 -3.59 7.55 5.81
CA MET A 150 -2.15 7.54 6.06
C MET A 150 -1.45 8.79 5.53
N ALA A 151 -1.73 9.18 4.29
CA ALA A 151 -1.22 10.43 3.72
C ALA A 151 -1.62 11.65 4.56
N PHE A 152 -2.89 11.74 4.96
CA PHE A 152 -3.38 12.80 5.84
C PHE A 152 -2.70 12.78 7.22
N TYR A 153 -2.53 11.58 7.80
CA TYR A 153 -1.85 11.40 9.09
C TYR A 153 -0.40 11.88 9.04
N TYR A 154 0.33 11.59 7.96
CA TYR A 154 1.70 12.06 7.75
C TYR A 154 1.76 13.58 7.58
N LEU A 155 0.88 14.17 6.74
CA LEU A 155 0.79 15.62 6.57
C LEU A 155 0.53 16.34 7.91
N ARG A 156 -0.42 15.83 8.70
CA ARG A 156 -0.76 16.39 10.02
C ARG A 156 0.38 16.24 11.04
N SER A 157 1.32 15.33 10.80
CA SER A 157 2.50 15.12 11.66
C SER A 157 3.68 16.01 11.27
N ALA A 158 3.64 16.69 10.12
CA ALA A 158 4.74 17.54 9.62
C ALA A 158 5.10 18.72 10.54
N PRO A 159 4.14 19.51 11.07
CA PRO A 159 4.48 20.63 11.95
C PRO A 159 5.17 20.17 13.24
N LEU A 160 4.72 19.03 13.79
CA LEU A 160 5.29 18.45 15.01
C LEU A 160 6.73 17.97 14.79
N ALA A 161 6.99 17.30 13.66
CA ALA A 161 8.34 16.90 13.29
C ALA A 161 9.25 18.13 13.07
N ARG A 162 8.73 19.19 12.45
CA ARG A 162 9.50 20.44 12.25
C ARG A 162 9.90 21.08 13.58
N ASN A 163 8.98 21.18 14.53
CA ASN A 163 9.27 21.75 15.85
C ASN A 163 10.29 20.91 16.61
N LEU A 164 10.12 19.58 16.61
CA LEU A 164 11.06 18.66 17.25
C LEU A 164 12.46 18.74 16.62
N PHE A 165 12.53 18.93 15.30
CA PHE A 165 13.82 19.02 14.60
C PHE A 165 14.52 20.37 14.80
N ALA A 166 13.80 21.44 15.15
CA ALA A 166 14.35 22.74 15.47
C ALA A 166 15.02 22.80 16.86
N GLU A 167 14.60 21.95 17.81
CA GLU A 167 15.24 21.86 19.13
C GLU A 167 16.64 21.22 19.01
N PRO A 168 17.72 21.81 19.57
CA PRO A 168 19.04 21.19 19.52
C PRO A 168 19.00 19.78 20.13
N PRO A 169 19.77 18.81 19.59
CA PRO A 169 19.81 17.46 20.16
C PRO A 169 20.26 17.57 21.62
N VAL A 170 19.45 17.01 22.54
CA VAL A 170 19.85 16.89 23.94
C VAL A 170 21.10 16.01 23.96
N LEU A 171 22.27 16.63 24.11
CA LEU A 171 23.50 15.92 24.37
C LEU A 171 23.30 15.18 25.70
N ALA A 172 23.50 13.86 25.69
CA ALA A 172 23.52 13.10 26.94
C ALA A 172 24.51 13.81 27.90
N PRO A 173 24.21 13.86 29.21
CA PRO A 173 25.14 14.44 30.17
C PRO A 173 26.51 13.80 29.96
N GLY A 174 27.49 14.64 29.62
CA GLY A 174 28.85 14.19 29.40
C GLY A 174 29.37 13.43 30.63
N PRO A 175 30.36 12.55 30.46
CA PRO A 175 30.98 11.88 31.60
C PRO A 175 31.33 12.93 32.66
N LEU A 176 30.89 12.71 33.89
CA LEU A 176 31.23 13.57 35.02
C LEU A 176 32.75 13.74 35.06
N PRO A 177 33.27 14.96 35.28
CA PRO A 177 34.70 15.17 35.37
C PRO A 177 35.27 14.26 36.49
N PRO A 178 36.46 13.66 36.27
CA PRO A 178 37.13 12.93 37.34
C PRO A 178 37.42 13.90 38.49
N HIS A 179 36.98 13.51 39.70
CA HIS A 179 37.34 14.17 40.95
C HIS A 179 38.81 13.92 41.31
#